data_AF-A0AA39CEA0-F1
#
_entry.id   AF-A0AA39CEA0-F1
#
_cell.length_a   1.000
_cell.length_b   1.000
_cell.length_c   1.000
_cell.angle_alpha   90.00
_cell.angle_beta   90.00
_cell.angle_gamma   90.00
#
_symmetry.space_group_name_H-M   'P 1'
#
loop_
_entity.id
_entity.type
_entity.pdbx_description
1 polymer ?
#
loop_
_entity_poly.entity_id
_entity_poly.type
_entity_poly.pdbx_seq_one_letter_code
_entity_poly.pdbx_strand_id
1 'polypeptide(L)'
;MAELSLDQVRSLDLTRQRLLALSQSLNSLRDSLGTANPIPSWPDLQTHAQLINNNLQAIATQLSEDSSTLRATVAFPTPLFPGTKSQNVLETLMRTKLEPNIEDWVKEGENINAQQRKRSPRGLSDADRDSLWQWAPGEANAWARKQTWGGDFTRAETLRGVENVVTGLRRELVEPPEDEGEDDGVDEDDEFEGSDSEDEEGDAMDVEKPQPKPETKPATPTQIRTVLPANQMSLSSIHKFMTTGT
;
A
#
# COMPACT_ATOMS: atom_id res chain seq x y z
N MET A 1 -35.10 25.29 -12.21
CA MET A 1 -34.03 24.28 -12.06
C MET A 1 -34.06 23.87 -10.60
N ALA A 2 -34.02 22.57 -10.29
CA ALA A 2 -33.95 22.16 -8.89
C ALA A 2 -32.61 22.62 -8.32
N GLU A 3 -32.64 23.38 -7.23
CA GLU A 3 -31.41 23.73 -6.53
C GLU A 3 -30.85 22.49 -5.86
N LEU A 4 -29.51 22.32 -5.90
CA LEU A 4 -28.87 21.22 -5.18
C LEU A 4 -29.11 21.38 -3.69
N SER A 5 -29.41 20.26 -3.02
CA SER A 5 -29.45 20.24 -1.56
C SER A 5 -28.05 20.47 -0.99
N LEU A 6 -27.97 21.02 0.22
CA LEU A 6 -26.70 21.25 0.93
C LEU A 6 -25.85 19.97 1.05
N ASP A 7 -26.50 18.81 1.19
CA ASP A 7 -25.83 17.52 1.31
C ASP A 7 -25.17 17.08 0.00
N GLN A 8 -25.85 17.31 -1.13
CA GLN A 8 -25.28 17.06 -2.46
C GLN A 8 -24.12 17.99 -2.78
N VAL A 9 -24.17 19.25 -2.31
CA VAL A 9 -23.04 20.18 -2.44
C VAL A 9 -21.85 19.71 -1.60
N ARG A 10 -22.12 19.20 -0.39
CA ARG A 10 -21.07 18.66 0.49
C ARG A 10 -20.41 17.42 -0.11
N SER A 11 -21.17 16.49 -0.68
CA SER A 11 -20.61 15.30 -1.33
C SER A 11 -19.76 15.67 -2.54
N LEU A 12 -20.22 16.64 -3.36
CA LEU A 12 -19.41 17.20 -4.46
C LEU A 12 -18.10 17.83 -3.96
N ASP A 13 -18.13 18.61 -2.87
CA ASP A 13 -16.89 19.19 -2.31
C ASP A 13 -15.94 18.11 -1.79
N LEU A 14 -16.48 17.04 -1.18
CA LEU A 14 -15.67 15.89 -0.77
C LEU A 14 -14.99 15.22 -1.98
N THR A 15 -15.73 14.98 -3.07
CA THR A 15 -15.14 14.42 -4.30
C THR A 15 -14.05 15.33 -4.86
N ARG A 16 -14.24 16.65 -4.84
CA ARG A 16 -13.24 17.65 -5.24
C ARG A 16 -11.98 17.56 -4.37
N GLN A 17 -12.12 17.47 -3.05
CA GLN A 17 -10.97 17.34 -2.14
C GLN A 17 -10.15 16.07 -2.42
N ARG A 18 -10.81 14.95 -2.73
CA ARG A 18 -10.14 13.69 -3.09
C ARG A 18 -9.42 13.76 -4.43
N LEU A 19 -10.06 14.36 -5.45
CA LEU A 19 -9.42 14.58 -6.76
C LEU A 19 -8.19 15.50 -6.65
N LEU A 20 -8.26 16.50 -5.77
CA LEU A 20 -7.13 17.39 -5.48
C LEU A 20 -5.98 16.64 -4.80
N ALA A 21 -6.27 15.75 -3.84
CA ALA A 21 -5.26 14.89 -3.21
C ALA A 21 -4.57 13.97 -4.23
N LEU A 22 -5.34 13.37 -5.16
CA LEU A 22 -4.78 12.56 -6.26
C LEU A 22 -3.87 13.41 -7.15
N SER A 23 -4.32 14.60 -7.55
CA SER A 23 -3.51 15.51 -8.38
C SER A 23 -2.20 15.89 -7.70
N GLN A 24 -2.22 16.17 -6.39
CA GLN A 24 -1.01 16.43 -5.62
C GLN A 24 -0.06 15.21 -5.60
N SER A 25 -0.60 13.99 -5.40
CA SER A 25 0.21 12.77 -5.42
C SER A 25 0.83 12.46 -6.80
N LEU A 26 0.14 12.81 -7.89
CA LEU A 26 0.67 12.67 -9.26
C LEU A 26 1.73 13.72 -9.55
N ASN A 27 1.53 14.96 -9.09
CA ASN A 27 2.53 16.01 -9.23
C ASN A 27 3.80 15.68 -8.42
N SER A 28 3.68 15.17 -7.19
CA SER A 28 4.85 14.76 -6.41
C SER A 28 5.60 13.59 -7.06
N LEU A 29 4.89 12.62 -7.66
CA LEU A 29 5.52 11.55 -8.44
C LEU A 29 6.24 12.10 -9.68
N ARG A 30 5.58 13.02 -10.40
CA ARG A 30 6.16 13.68 -11.57
C ARG A 30 7.43 14.45 -11.20
N ASP A 31 7.39 15.19 -10.10
CA ASP A 31 8.53 15.97 -9.62
C ASP A 31 9.66 15.02 -9.20
N SER A 32 9.36 13.98 -8.43
CA SER A 32 10.34 12.94 -8.05
C SER A 32 11.00 12.31 -9.29
N LEU A 33 10.24 12.01 -10.34
CA LEU A 33 10.79 11.44 -11.58
C LEU A 33 11.55 12.47 -12.43
N GLY A 34 11.13 13.74 -12.41
CA GLY A 34 11.71 14.81 -13.21
C GLY A 34 12.98 15.43 -12.60
N THR A 35 13.09 15.44 -11.27
CA THR A 35 14.24 16.01 -10.55
C THR A 35 15.31 14.97 -10.21
N ALA A 36 14.97 13.68 -10.16
CA ALA A 36 15.91 12.63 -9.81
C ALA A 36 16.75 12.23 -11.04
N ASN A 37 18.02 12.65 -11.03
CA ASN A 37 19.11 12.02 -11.79
C ASN A 37 20.06 11.38 -10.78
N PRO A 38 20.12 10.04 -10.63
CA PRO A 38 19.45 8.98 -11.40
C PRO A 38 17.96 8.79 -11.03
N ILE A 39 17.26 7.94 -11.79
CA ILE A 39 15.87 7.52 -11.50
C ILE A 39 15.69 7.16 -10.00
N PRO A 40 14.53 7.48 -9.40
CA PRO A 40 14.29 7.18 -8.00
C PRO A 40 14.37 5.67 -7.73
N SER A 41 14.67 5.31 -6.48
CA SER A 41 14.81 3.91 -6.12
C SER A 41 13.48 3.16 -6.30
N TRP A 42 13.54 1.85 -6.60
CA TRP A 42 12.32 1.04 -6.76
C TRP A 42 11.38 1.09 -5.54
N PRO A 43 11.87 1.03 -4.29
CA PRO A 43 11.03 1.22 -3.11
C PRO A 43 10.27 2.56 -3.13
N ASP A 44 10.93 3.65 -3.53
CA ASP A 44 10.28 4.98 -3.60
C ASP A 44 9.21 5.02 -4.69
N LEU A 45 9.44 4.38 -5.83
CA LEU A 45 8.41 4.25 -6.87
C LEU A 45 7.22 3.45 -6.34
N GLN A 46 7.49 2.33 -5.66
CA GLN A 46 6.47 1.46 -5.10
C GLN A 46 5.61 2.19 -4.05
N THR A 47 6.19 2.99 -3.16
CA THR A 47 5.43 3.77 -2.17
C THR A 47 4.54 4.81 -2.83
N HIS A 48 5.04 5.55 -3.85
CA HIS A 48 4.22 6.48 -4.62
C HIS A 48 3.08 5.78 -5.37
N ALA A 49 3.35 4.62 -5.99
CA ALA A 49 2.33 3.83 -6.69
C ALA A 49 1.25 3.33 -5.73
N GLN A 50 1.63 2.88 -4.52
CA GLN A 50 0.70 2.49 -3.47
C GLN A 50 -0.16 3.67 -3.01
N LEU A 51 0.42 4.86 -2.84
CA LEU A 51 -0.31 6.06 -2.47
C LEU A 51 -1.35 6.44 -3.54
N ILE A 52 -0.96 6.42 -4.81
CA ILE A 52 -1.87 6.69 -5.94
C ILE A 52 -3.00 5.66 -5.96
N ASN A 53 -2.69 4.37 -5.80
CA ASN A 53 -3.70 3.32 -5.79
C ASN A 53 -4.71 3.50 -4.64
N ASN A 54 -4.25 3.85 -3.44
CA ASN A 54 -5.13 4.12 -2.30
C ASN A 54 -6.04 5.33 -2.57
N ASN A 55 -5.52 6.39 -3.16
CA ASN A 55 -6.31 7.56 -3.54
C ASN A 55 -7.34 7.22 -4.64
N LEU A 56 -6.95 6.44 -5.66
CA LEU A 56 -7.85 5.98 -6.71
C LEU A 56 -8.97 5.09 -6.15
N GLN A 57 -8.64 4.18 -5.23
CA GLN A 57 -9.64 3.33 -4.59
C GLN A 57 -10.62 4.16 -3.76
N ALA A 58 -10.13 5.14 -2.98
CA ALA A 58 -10.98 6.05 -2.21
C ALA A 58 -11.90 6.90 -3.10
N ILE A 59 -11.40 7.37 -4.26
CA ILE A 59 -12.22 8.11 -5.23
C ILE A 59 -13.28 7.18 -5.85
N ALA A 60 -12.89 5.96 -6.23
CA ALA A 60 -13.83 5.00 -6.83
C ALA A 60 -14.96 4.63 -5.86
N THR A 61 -14.65 4.42 -4.57
CA THR A 61 -15.67 4.16 -3.56
C THR A 61 -16.60 5.35 -3.38
N GLN A 62 -16.07 6.58 -3.28
CA GLN A 62 -16.89 7.78 -3.12
C GLN A 62 -17.79 8.02 -4.34
N LEU A 63 -17.24 7.88 -5.56
CA LEU A 63 -18.00 8.04 -6.80
C LEU A 63 -19.10 6.99 -6.95
N SER A 64 -18.89 5.79 -6.40
CA SER A 64 -19.90 4.72 -6.38
C SER A 64 -21.04 5.03 -5.40
N GLU A 65 -20.73 5.58 -4.24
CA GLU A 65 -21.68 6.00 -3.20
C GLU A 65 -22.54 7.19 -3.69
N ASP A 66 -21.91 8.20 -4.29
CA ASP A 66 -22.57 9.41 -4.81
C ASP A 66 -23.14 9.25 -6.23
N SER A 67 -23.08 8.05 -6.80
CA SER A 67 -23.42 7.80 -8.21
C SER A 67 -24.84 8.22 -8.61
N SER A 68 -25.79 8.10 -7.68
CA SER A 68 -27.19 8.51 -7.90
C SER A 68 -27.32 10.03 -8.05
N THR A 69 -26.70 10.79 -7.15
CA THR A 69 -26.63 12.26 -7.18
C THR A 69 -25.92 12.78 -8.42
N LEU A 70 -24.77 12.17 -8.75
CA LEU A 70 -23.95 12.58 -9.90
C LEU A 70 -24.65 12.34 -11.24
N ARG A 71 -25.41 11.24 -11.37
CA ARG A 71 -26.20 10.96 -12.58
C ARG A 71 -27.42 11.88 -12.72
N ALA A 72 -28.01 12.31 -11.60
CA ALA A 72 -29.16 13.22 -11.61
C ALA A 72 -28.76 14.68 -11.89
N THR A 73 -27.51 15.03 -11.62
CA THR A 73 -27.00 16.40 -11.74
C THR A 73 -26.33 16.63 -13.10
N VAL A 74 -26.67 17.74 -13.76
CA VAL A 74 -26.03 18.15 -15.02
C VAL A 74 -25.28 19.45 -14.82
N ALA A 75 -24.00 19.46 -15.19
CA ALA A 75 -23.19 20.66 -15.16
C ALA A 75 -23.44 21.51 -16.42
N PHE A 76 -23.56 22.82 -16.25
CA PHE A 76 -23.65 23.79 -17.33
C PHE A 76 -22.84 25.06 -16.97
N PRO A 77 -22.28 25.78 -17.95
CA PRO A 77 -21.53 27.00 -17.68
C PRO A 77 -22.43 28.07 -17.09
N THR A 78 -21.96 28.73 -16.02
CA THR A 78 -22.66 29.89 -15.46
C THR A 78 -22.60 31.09 -16.42
N PRO A 79 -23.53 32.05 -16.33
CA PRO A 79 -23.51 33.27 -17.16
C PRO A 79 -22.26 34.14 -16.97
N LEU A 80 -21.50 33.92 -15.88
CA LEU A 80 -20.25 34.63 -15.60
C LEU A 80 -19.06 34.07 -16.41
N PHE A 81 -19.18 32.87 -16.97
CA PHE A 81 -18.11 32.26 -17.73
C PHE A 81 -17.96 32.94 -19.12
N PRO A 82 -16.75 33.33 -19.55
CA PRO A 82 -16.52 34.04 -20.82
C PRO A 82 -16.63 33.10 -22.03
N GLY A 83 -17.85 32.66 -22.36
CA GLY A 83 -18.13 31.66 -23.38
C GLY A 83 -17.57 31.95 -24.77
N THR A 84 -17.50 33.23 -25.18
CA THR A 84 -16.98 33.62 -26.50
C THR A 84 -15.46 33.64 -26.61
N LYS A 85 -14.74 33.90 -25.51
CA LYS A 85 -13.27 34.00 -25.53
C LYS A 85 -12.58 32.67 -25.24
N SER A 86 -13.24 31.79 -24.49
CA SER A 86 -12.66 30.53 -24.02
C SER A 86 -13.54 29.32 -24.32
N GLN A 87 -14.20 29.31 -25.49
CA GLN A 87 -15.03 28.20 -25.93
C GLN A 87 -14.24 26.88 -25.96
N ASN A 88 -13.02 26.87 -26.52
CA ASN A 88 -12.17 25.68 -26.59
C ASN A 88 -11.84 25.10 -25.19
N VAL A 89 -11.68 25.97 -24.19
CA VAL A 89 -11.43 25.55 -22.79
C VAL A 89 -12.69 24.94 -22.21
N LEU A 90 -13.85 25.55 -22.45
CA LEU A 90 -15.14 25.01 -22.00
C LEU A 90 -15.43 23.64 -22.61
N GLU A 91 -15.21 23.48 -23.91
CA GLU A 91 -15.37 22.21 -24.61
C GLU A 91 -14.42 21.14 -24.04
N THR A 92 -13.20 21.53 -23.67
CA THR A 92 -12.23 20.62 -23.04
C THR A 92 -12.65 20.23 -21.62
N LEU A 93 -13.12 21.18 -20.80
CA LEU A 93 -13.55 20.93 -19.42
C LEU A 93 -14.83 20.09 -19.34
N MET A 94 -15.77 20.31 -20.26
CA MET A 94 -17.05 19.62 -20.32
C MET A 94 -17.00 18.34 -21.17
N ARG A 95 -15.81 17.93 -21.63
CA ARG A 95 -15.64 16.74 -22.46
C ARG A 95 -15.92 15.48 -21.63
N THR A 96 -16.90 14.70 -22.08
CA THR A 96 -17.19 13.35 -21.53
C THR A 96 -16.61 12.22 -22.37
N LYS A 97 -16.13 12.54 -23.57
CA LYS A 97 -15.51 11.56 -24.47
C LYS A 97 -14.15 11.12 -23.91
N LEU A 98 -13.99 9.82 -23.77
CA LEU A 98 -12.75 9.16 -23.34
C LEU A 98 -11.57 9.54 -24.25
N GLU A 99 -10.36 9.27 -23.76
CA GLU A 99 -9.17 9.38 -24.59
C GLU A 99 -9.12 8.25 -25.63
N PRO A 100 -8.57 8.50 -26.83
CA PRO A 100 -8.56 7.50 -27.91
C PRO A 100 -7.90 6.17 -27.49
N ASN A 101 -6.81 6.23 -26.73
CA ASN A 101 -6.13 5.03 -26.21
C ASN A 101 -7.06 4.19 -25.32
N ILE A 102 -7.87 4.86 -24.49
CA ILE A 102 -8.83 4.21 -23.58
C ILE A 102 -10.00 3.63 -24.38
N GLU A 103 -10.49 4.34 -25.41
CA GLU A 103 -11.53 3.83 -26.30
C GLU A 103 -11.11 2.54 -27.00
N ASP A 104 -9.86 2.46 -27.46
CA ASP A 104 -9.34 1.27 -28.13
C ASP A 104 -9.21 0.09 -27.15
N TRP A 105 -8.79 0.35 -25.91
CA TRP A 105 -8.78 -0.67 -24.85
C TRP A 105 -10.18 -1.18 -24.51
N VAL A 106 -11.17 -0.28 -24.46
CA VAL A 106 -12.58 -0.67 -24.22
C VAL A 106 -13.09 -1.55 -25.37
N LYS A 107 -12.86 -1.16 -26.63
CA LYS A 107 -13.24 -1.97 -27.81
C LYS A 107 -12.56 -3.33 -27.80
N GLU A 108 -11.29 -3.39 -27.45
CA GLU A 108 -10.56 -4.66 -27.35
C GLU A 108 -11.14 -5.55 -26.24
N GLY A 109 -11.45 -4.98 -25.07
CA GLY A 109 -12.13 -5.68 -23.99
C GLY A 109 -13.51 -6.22 -24.41
N GLU A 110 -14.29 -5.44 -25.16
CA GLU A 110 -15.57 -5.88 -25.72
C GLU A 110 -15.41 -7.03 -26.73
N ASN A 111 -14.40 -6.94 -27.60
CA ASN A 111 -14.07 -8.00 -28.55
C ASN A 111 -13.69 -9.31 -27.84
N ILE A 112 -12.84 -9.24 -26.82
CA ILE A 112 -12.43 -10.39 -26.01
C ILE A 112 -13.66 -11.01 -25.33
N ASN A 113 -14.52 -10.19 -24.72
CA ASN A 113 -15.75 -10.66 -24.07
C ASN A 113 -16.71 -11.33 -25.09
N ALA A 114 -16.87 -10.74 -26.27
CA ALA A 114 -17.68 -11.31 -27.35
C ALA A 114 -17.13 -12.66 -27.84
N GLN A 115 -15.80 -12.78 -27.96
CA GLN A 115 -15.15 -14.04 -28.30
C GLN A 115 -15.31 -15.11 -27.21
N GLN A 116 -15.22 -14.72 -25.93
CA GLN A 116 -15.45 -15.63 -24.80
C GLN A 116 -16.89 -16.14 -24.75
N ARG A 117 -17.88 -15.29 -25.03
CA ARG A 117 -19.30 -15.70 -25.11
C ARG A 117 -19.60 -16.62 -26.30
N LYS A 118 -18.89 -16.46 -27.42
CA LYS A 118 -19.01 -17.34 -28.60
C LYS A 118 -18.37 -18.71 -28.38
N ARG A 119 -17.33 -18.78 -27.54
CA ARG A 119 -16.78 -20.05 -27.08
C ARG A 119 -17.76 -20.67 -26.08
N SER A 120 -17.99 -21.98 -26.19
CA SER A 120 -18.87 -22.69 -25.25
C SER A 120 -18.44 -22.39 -23.79
N PRO A 121 -19.37 -22.15 -22.85
CA PRO A 121 -19.03 -21.75 -21.49
C PRO A 121 -18.25 -22.86 -20.81
N ARG A 122 -16.92 -22.72 -20.81
CA ARG A 122 -16.00 -23.63 -20.15
C ARG A 122 -15.57 -22.96 -18.85
N GLY A 123 -16.45 -22.97 -17.86
CA GLY A 123 -16.25 -22.31 -16.58
C GLY A 123 -17.46 -22.41 -15.65
N LEU A 124 -17.28 -21.89 -14.43
CA LEU A 124 -18.36 -21.67 -13.46
C LEU A 124 -19.33 -20.60 -13.99
N SER A 125 -20.57 -20.62 -13.53
CA SER A 125 -21.49 -19.50 -13.79
C SER A 125 -20.97 -18.23 -13.11
N ASP A 126 -21.36 -17.04 -13.61
CA ASP A 126 -20.96 -15.77 -12.97
C ASP A 126 -21.40 -15.72 -11.50
N ALA A 127 -22.60 -16.23 -11.19
CA ALA A 127 -23.12 -16.30 -9.82
C ALA A 127 -22.27 -17.22 -8.92
N ASP A 128 -21.89 -18.41 -9.41
CA ASP A 128 -21.04 -19.33 -8.65
C ASP A 128 -19.64 -18.74 -8.44
N ARG A 129 -19.09 -18.06 -9.46
CA ARG A 129 -17.81 -17.37 -9.36
C ARG A 129 -17.85 -16.26 -8.32
N ASP A 130 -18.91 -15.46 -8.30
CA ASP A 130 -19.06 -14.38 -7.33
C ASP A 130 -19.23 -14.92 -5.91
N SER A 131 -19.99 -16.02 -5.74
CA SER A 131 -20.10 -16.71 -4.46
C SER A 131 -18.74 -17.22 -3.95
N LEU A 132 -17.90 -17.74 -4.87
CA LEU A 132 -16.55 -18.21 -4.56
C LEU A 132 -15.65 -17.04 -4.12
N TRP A 133 -15.71 -15.91 -4.82
CA TRP A 133 -14.92 -14.72 -4.47
C TRP A 133 -15.37 -14.06 -3.17
N GLN A 134 -16.64 -14.16 -2.80
CA GLN A 134 -17.12 -13.71 -1.50
C GLN A 134 -16.67 -14.64 -0.36
N TRP A 135 -16.65 -15.95 -0.60
CA TRP A 135 -16.21 -16.94 0.39
C TRP A 135 -14.69 -16.96 0.61
N ALA A 136 -13.90 -16.85 -0.47
CA ALA A 136 -12.45 -17.06 -0.43
C ALA A 136 -11.69 -16.19 0.59
N PRO A 137 -11.95 -14.88 0.74
CA PRO A 137 -11.29 -14.06 1.74
C PRO A 137 -11.57 -14.51 3.18
N GLY A 138 -12.79 -14.99 3.46
CA GLY A 138 -13.18 -15.47 4.79
C GLY A 138 -12.41 -16.72 5.21
N GLU A 139 -12.36 -17.69 4.31
CA GLU A 139 -11.61 -18.94 4.53
C GLU A 139 -10.10 -18.68 4.58
N ALA A 140 -9.56 -17.89 3.65
CA ALA A 140 -8.15 -17.51 3.66
C ALA A 140 -7.75 -16.82 4.97
N ASN A 141 -8.58 -15.92 5.48
CA ASN A 141 -8.37 -15.27 6.78
C ASN A 141 -8.49 -16.26 7.95
N ALA A 142 -9.38 -17.24 7.88
CA ALA A 142 -9.50 -18.29 8.90
C ALA A 142 -8.23 -19.16 8.97
N TRP A 143 -7.66 -19.53 7.82
CA TRP A 143 -6.38 -20.24 7.76
C TRP A 143 -5.22 -19.35 8.21
N ALA A 144 -5.17 -18.10 7.75
CA ALA A 144 -4.13 -17.16 8.17
C ALA A 144 -4.11 -16.97 9.69
N ARG A 145 -5.26 -16.97 10.37
CA ARG A 145 -5.32 -16.84 11.84
C ARG A 145 -4.81 -18.07 12.59
N LYS A 146 -4.84 -19.26 11.97
CA LYS A 146 -4.35 -20.51 12.56
C LYS A 146 -2.83 -20.66 12.44
N GLN A 147 -2.19 -19.94 11.52
CA GLN A 147 -0.77 -20.04 11.28
C GLN A 147 0.02 -19.04 12.15
N THR A 148 1.20 -19.47 12.62
CA THR A 148 2.20 -18.60 13.27
C THR A 148 3.01 -17.89 12.18
N TRP A 149 2.73 -16.60 11.95
CA TRP A 149 3.45 -15.77 10.97
C TRP A 149 4.78 -15.25 11.53
N GLY A 150 5.62 -16.14 12.06
CA GLY A 150 6.90 -15.79 12.69
C GLY A 150 6.78 -15.19 14.09
N GLY A 151 5.62 -15.32 14.75
CA GLY A 151 5.43 -15.00 16.18
C GLY A 151 5.22 -16.27 17.02
N ASP A 152 5.45 -16.17 18.33
CA ASP A 152 5.38 -17.28 19.28
C ASP A 152 3.95 -17.85 19.46
N PHE A 153 2.93 -17.02 19.20
CA PHE A 153 1.52 -17.38 19.34
C PHE A 153 0.76 -17.13 18.03
N THR A 154 -0.26 -17.96 17.77
CA THR A 154 -1.19 -17.69 16.68
C THR A 154 -2.06 -16.48 17.01
N ARG A 155 -2.49 -15.72 15.99
CA ARG A 155 -3.39 -14.55 16.19
C ARG A 155 -4.69 -14.94 16.91
N ALA A 156 -5.13 -16.19 16.76
CA ALA A 156 -6.30 -16.73 17.47
C ALA A 156 -6.05 -17.03 18.95
N GLU A 157 -4.80 -17.29 19.36
CA GLU A 157 -4.41 -17.47 20.76
C GLU A 157 -4.22 -16.12 21.45
N THR A 158 -3.61 -15.14 20.77
CA THR A 158 -3.48 -13.78 21.31
C THR A 158 -4.84 -13.14 21.63
N LEU A 159 -5.85 -13.37 20.78
CA LEU A 159 -7.22 -12.86 21.00
C LEU A 159 -8.00 -13.63 22.07
N ARG A 160 -7.65 -14.89 22.36
CA ARG A 160 -8.32 -15.73 23.36
C ARG A 160 -7.63 -15.71 24.73
N GLY A 161 -6.59 -14.88 24.88
CA GLY A 161 -5.74 -14.85 26.06
C GLY A 161 -4.72 -15.99 26.05
N VAL A 162 -3.56 -15.72 26.64
CA VAL A 162 -2.40 -16.64 26.73
C VAL A 162 -2.70 -17.91 27.54
N GLU A 163 -3.87 -17.97 28.18
CA GLU A 163 -4.30 -19.10 29.00
C GLU A 163 -4.58 -20.37 28.19
N ASN A 164 -5.04 -20.23 26.94
CA ASN A 164 -5.46 -21.34 26.07
C ASN A 164 -4.59 -21.48 24.81
N VAL A 165 -3.27 -21.54 24.99
CA VAL A 165 -2.29 -21.78 23.90
C VAL A 165 -2.17 -23.28 23.61
N VAL A 166 -2.42 -23.66 22.35
CA VAL A 166 -2.33 -25.03 21.84
C VAL A 166 -0.94 -25.34 21.30
N THR A 167 -0.17 -24.32 20.89
CA THR A 167 1.17 -24.46 20.31
C THR A 167 2.26 -24.87 21.31
N GLY A 168 1.94 -25.00 22.61
CA GLY A 168 2.81 -25.61 23.62
C GLY A 168 4.07 -24.83 23.99
N LEU A 169 4.31 -23.65 23.43
CA LEU A 169 5.41 -22.76 23.86
C LEU A 169 4.89 -21.72 24.86
N ARG A 170 4.77 -22.14 26.13
CA ARG A 170 4.73 -21.21 27.26
C ARG A 170 6.17 -20.83 27.58
N ARG A 171 6.72 -19.80 26.94
CA ARG A 171 7.85 -19.09 27.55
C ARG A 171 7.25 -18.11 28.55
N GLU A 172 7.60 -18.29 29.82
CA GLU A 172 7.27 -17.33 30.87
C GLU A 172 7.85 -15.98 30.45
N LEU A 173 6.96 -14.99 30.34
CA LEU A 173 7.36 -13.60 30.23
C LEU A 173 8.09 -13.31 31.54
N VAL A 174 9.42 -13.11 31.49
CA VAL A 174 10.15 -12.53 32.63
C VAL A 174 9.63 -11.11 32.74
N GLU A 175 8.66 -10.91 33.63
CA GLU A 175 8.22 -9.58 34.02
C GLU A 175 9.46 -8.85 34.56
N PRO A 176 9.83 -7.69 34.01
CA PRO A 176 10.91 -6.89 34.59
C PRO A 176 10.51 -6.61 36.04
N PRO A 177 11.39 -6.84 37.02
CA PRO A 177 11.06 -6.62 38.42
C PRO A 177 10.60 -5.18 38.61
N GLU A 178 9.41 -5.02 39.19
CA GLU A 178 8.94 -3.75 39.74
C GLU A 178 9.88 -3.37 40.88
N ASP A 179 10.86 -2.51 40.59
CA ASP A 179 11.68 -1.87 41.61
C ASP A 179 10.89 -0.68 42.17
N GLU A 180 9.89 -0.99 43.00
CA GLU A 180 9.23 -0.04 43.87
C GLU A 180 10.01 0.06 45.20
N GLY A 181 10.88 1.07 45.28
CA GLY A 181 11.11 1.86 46.49
C GLY A 181 12.12 1.32 47.50
N GLU A 182 13.33 1.87 47.47
CA GLU A 182 14.07 2.13 48.71
C GLU A 182 14.59 3.58 48.72
N ASP A 183 14.01 4.31 49.67
CA ASP A 183 14.32 5.63 50.16
C ASP A 183 15.73 5.63 50.78
N ASP A 184 16.68 6.32 50.17
CA ASP A 184 17.91 6.76 50.83
C ASP A 184 18.08 8.25 50.57
N GLY A 185 17.57 9.04 51.52
CA GLY A 185 17.83 10.46 51.61
C GLY A 185 19.30 10.73 51.95
N VAL A 186 19.96 11.49 51.08
CA VAL A 186 21.12 12.30 51.46
C VAL A 186 21.05 13.61 50.70
N ASP A 187 20.53 14.63 51.37
CA ASP A 187 20.86 16.03 51.11
C ASP A 187 22.33 16.23 51.51
N GLU A 188 23.16 16.73 50.61
CA GLU A 188 24.22 17.67 50.98
C GLU A 188 24.64 18.48 49.74
N ASP A 189 24.50 19.80 49.90
CA ASP A 189 24.81 20.87 48.96
C ASP A 189 26.26 20.81 48.46
N ASP A 190 26.48 21.17 47.19
CA ASP A 190 27.62 22.01 46.81
C ASP A 190 27.41 22.63 45.41
N GLU A 191 27.05 23.91 45.43
CA GLU A 191 27.13 24.82 44.28
C GLU A 191 28.61 25.10 43.93
N PHE A 192 29.03 24.83 42.70
CA PHE A 192 30.16 25.56 42.12
C PHE A 192 29.97 25.79 40.61
N GLU A 193 29.76 27.06 40.27
CA GLU A 193 29.68 27.63 38.94
C GLU A 193 31.08 28.10 38.51
N GLY A 194 31.52 27.83 37.26
CA GLY A 194 32.64 28.59 36.67
C GLY A 194 33.48 27.95 35.56
N SER A 195 33.21 28.40 34.32
CA SER A 195 34.18 28.82 33.27
C SER A 195 35.05 27.79 32.51
N ASP A 196 34.64 27.59 31.25
CA ASP A 196 35.37 27.69 29.98
C ASP A 196 36.92 27.64 29.94
N SER A 197 37.47 26.71 29.14
CA SER A 197 38.68 26.90 28.33
C SER A 197 38.89 25.74 27.33
N GLU A 198 39.04 26.11 26.06
CA GLU A 198 39.43 25.28 24.92
C GLU A 198 40.91 24.82 25.00
N ASP A 199 41.21 23.80 24.18
CA ASP A 199 42.46 23.50 23.45
C ASP A 199 43.45 22.39 23.90
N GLU A 200 43.79 21.63 22.84
CA GLU A 200 45.05 20.94 22.48
C GLU A 200 45.36 19.47 22.87
N GLU A 201 45.26 18.63 21.82
CA GLU A 201 46.23 17.66 21.29
C GLU A 201 46.97 16.64 22.19
N GLY A 202 46.66 15.37 21.93
CA GLY A 202 47.66 14.35 21.57
C GLY A 202 48.30 13.52 22.69
N ASP A 203 47.97 12.22 22.76
CA ASP A 203 48.99 11.17 22.62
C ASP A 203 48.37 9.77 22.37
N ALA A 204 49.15 8.92 21.72
CA ALA A 204 48.77 7.65 21.12
C ALA A 204 48.86 6.43 22.07
N MET A 205 48.54 5.25 21.48
CA MET A 205 48.85 3.87 21.91
C MET A 205 47.82 3.24 22.87
N ASP A 206 47.36 1.99 22.74
CA ASP A 206 47.86 0.82 22.02
C ASP A 206 46.71 -0.18 21.73
N VAL A 207 46.87 -0.98 20.67
CA VAL A 207 45.91 -1.94 20.14
C VAL A 207 46.09 -3.30 20.81
N GLU A 208 45.04 -3.87 21.42
CA GLU A 208 45.04 -5.27 21.87
C GLU A 208 44.12 -6.16 21.02
N LYS A 209 44.72 -7.21 20.44
CA LYS A 209 44.15 -8.25 19.58
C LYS A 209 43.08 -9.10 20.26
N PRO A 210 41.97 -9.45 19.58
CA PRO A 210 41.25 -10.69 19.86
C PRO A 210 41.82 -11.87 19.03
N GLN A 211 42.23 -12.94 19.73
CA GLN A 211 42.64 -14.23 19.16
C GLN A 211 41.42 -15.13 18.79
N PRO A 212 41.62 -16.20 17.97
CA PRO A 212 40.59 -16.77 17.09
C PRO A 212 39.87 -18.04 17.61
N LYS A 213 38.71 -18.27 16.97
CA LYS A 213 37.77 -19.44 16.90
C LYS A 213 38.26 -20.83 17.34
N PRO A 214 37.29 -21.71 17.67
CA PRO A 214 37.26 -23.02 17.01
C PRO A 214 35.98 -23.27 16.19
N GLU A 215 36.21 -23.90 15.04
CA GLU A 215 35.30 -24.22 13.96
C GLU A 215 34.35 -25.38 14.30
N THR A 216 33.09 -25.29 13.85
CA THR A 216 32.22 -26.47 13.70
C THR A 216 31.94 -26.68 12.21
N LYS A 217 32.20 -27.90 11.73
CA LYS A 217 32.26 -28.29 10.32
C LYS A 217 30.90 -28.18 9.60
N PRO A 218 30.91 -27.91 8.27
CA PRO A 218 29.71 -27.66 7.48
C PRO A 218 28.95 -28.95 7.16
N ALA A 219 27.64 -28.95 7.41
CA ALA A 219 26.73 -29.97 6.93
C ALA A 219 26.45 -29.77 5.43
N THR A 220 26.45 -30.89 4.72
CA THR A 220 26.21 -31.12 3.29
C THR A 220 24.94 -30.44 2.77
N PRO A 221 24.92 -29.87 1.54
CA PRO A 221 23.71 -29.33 0.94
C PRO A 221 22.82 -30.48 0.44
N THR A 222 21.76 -30.78 1.18
CA THR A 222 20.65 -31.60 0.68
C THR A 222 20.00 -30.89 -0.51
N GLN A 223 20.19 -31.44 -1.70
CA GLN A 223 19.53 -30.98 -2.92
C GLN A 223 18.01 -31.15 -2.76
N ILE A 224 17.30 -30.05 -2.54
CA ILE A 224 15.85 -30.01 -2.70
C ILE A 224 15.59 -30.05 -4.20
N ARG A 225 15.22 -31.24 -4.70
CA ARG A 225 14.74 -31.40 -6.07
C ARG A 225 13.33 -30.80 -6.14
N THR A 226 13.23 -29.53 -6.52
CA THR A 226 11.96 -28.87 -6.85
C THR A 226 11.39 -29.54 -8.10
N VAL A 227 10.42 -30.43 -7.91
CA VAL A 227 9.55 -30.90 -8.99
C VAL A 227 8.61 -29.75 -9.32
N LEU A 228 8.96 -28.95 -10.32
CA LEU A 228 8.08 -27.94 -10.89
C LEU A 228 6.90 -28.65 -11.58
N PRO A 229 5.63 -28.31 -11.26
CA PRO A 229 4.52 -28.72 -12.11
C PRO A 229 4.68 -28.07 -13.48
N ALA A 230 4.52 -28.85 -14.55
CA ALA A 230 4.84 -28.55 -15.94
C ALA A 230 4.03 -27.42 -16.61
N ASN A 231 3.49 -26.47 -15.85
CA ASN A 231 2.62 -25.41 -16.36
C ASN A 231 2.87 -24.02 -15.75
N GLN A 232 4.09 -23.74 -15.31
CA GLN A 232 4.50 -22.37 -14.99
C GLN A 232 5.12 -21.72 -16.23
N MET A 233 4.56 -20.58 -16.66
CA MET A 233 5.09 -19.80 -17.77
C MET A 233 6.52 -19.35 -17.46
N SER A 234 7.39 -19.33 -18.48
CA SER A 234 8.78 -18.92 -18.29
C SER A 234 8.86 -17.49 -17.77
N LEU A 235 9.83 -17.21 -16.88
CA LEU A 235 10.06 -15.86 -16.35
C LEU A 235 10.27 -14.81 -17.45
N SER A 236 10.83 -15.24 -18.59
CA SER A 236 10.95 -14.41 -19.80
C SER A 236 9.59 -14.01 -20.41
N SER A 237 8.56 -14.84 -20.29
CA SER A 237 7.19 -14.52 -20.72
C SER A 237 6.49 -13.58 -19.74
N ILE A 238 6.77 -13.71 -18.43
CA ILE A 238 6.25 -12.80 -17.40
C ILE A 238 6.86 -11.40 -17.55
N HIS A 239 8.17 -11.32 -17.76
CA HIS A 239 8.85 -10.04 -17.98
C HIS A 239 8.34 -9.32 -19.24
N LYS A 240 8.02 -10.07 -20.30
CA LYS A 240 7.49 -9.49 -21.54
C LYS A 240 6.10 -8.86 -21.33
N PHE A 241 5.24 -9.48 -20.52
CA PHE A 241 3.96 -8.89 -20.11
C PHE A 241 4.12 -7.61 -19.27
N MET A 242 5.20 -7.50 -18.51
CA MET A 242 5.46 -6.33 -17.66
C MET A 242 6.17 -5.19 -18.38
N THR A 243 6.99 -5.48 -19.40
CA THR A 243 7.83 -4.45 -20.06
C THR A 243 7.32 -4.02 -21.43
N THR A 244 6.52 -4.85 -22.11
CA THR A 244 5.92 -4.48 -23.39
C THR A 244 4.44 -4.86 -23.35
N GLY A 245 3.59 -3.87 -23.10
CA GLY A 245 2.14 -4.02 -23.29
C GLY A 245 1.83 -4.15 -24.78
N THR A 246 1.93 -5.37 -25.30
CA THR A 246 1.27 -5.87 -26.52
C THR A 246 1.02 -7.36 -26.37
#